data_AF-A0A354X8C3-F1
#
_entry.id   AF-A0A354X8C3-F1
#
_cell.length_a   1.000
_cell.length_b   1.000
_cell.length_c   1.000
_cell.angle_alpha   90.00
_cell.angle_beta   90.00
_cell.angle_gamma   90.00
#
_symmetry.space_group_name_H-M   'P 1'
#
loop_
_entity.id
_entity.type
_entity.pdbx_description
1 polymer ?
#
loop_
_entity_poly.entity_id
_entity_poly.type
_entity_poly.pdbx_seq_one_letter_code
_entity_poly.pdbx_strand_id
1 'polypeptide(L)'
;KEYKREYDKKNSVFTNANRQQASSASTVAPMTAGTEYRIQFLTSSRKYSNGAKVFKGLEPVDFYMDGQIYKYTYGRTTDPNEIKRMLKTVQKNFKDAFIIEFADGQRVK
;
A
#
# COMPACT_ATOMS: atom_id res chain seq x y z
N LYS A 1 -12.79 -1.18 -18.52
CA LYS A 1 -11.93 -2.18 -17.83
C LYS A 1 -10.50 -1.65 -17.89
N GLU A 2 -10.14 -0.74 -16.99
CA GLU A 2 -9.06 0.23 -17.27
C GLU A 2 -8.25 0.58 -16.01
N TYR A 3 -7.64 -0.43 -15.40
CA TYR A 3 -6.71 -0.22 -14.28
C TYR A 3 -5.41 -1.02 -14.44
N LYS A 4 -5.35 -1.97 -15.39
CA LYS A 4 -4.12 -2.73 -15.65
C LYS A 4 -3.09 -1.99 -16.51
N ARG A 5 -3.32 -0.72 -16.88
CA ARG A 5 -2.36 0.09 -17.66
C ARG A 5 -1.53 1.07 -16.84
N GLU A 6 -1.84 1.31 -15.57
CA GLU A 6 -1.10 2.30 -14.77
C GLU A 6 0.00 1.68 -13.89
N TYR A 7 0.05 0.36 -13.73
CA TYR A 7 1.06 -0.28 -12.87
C TYR A 7 2.37 -0.66 -13.59
N ASP A 8 2.36 -0.82 -14.92
CA ASP A 8 3.58 -1.11 -15.69
C ASP A 8 4.24 0.13 -16.31
N LYS A 9 3.60 1.30 -16.25
CA LYS A 9 4.14 2.54 -16.84
C LYS A 9 4.88 3.44 -15.86
N LYS A 10 5.54 2.84 -14.86
CA LYS A 10 6.50 3.54 -13.98
C LYS A 10 7.77 2.72 -13.73
N ASN A 11 8.32 2.08 -14.76
CA ASN A 11 9.75 1.77 -14.79
C ASN A 11 10.31 1.64 -16.22
N SER A 12 10.12 2.68 -17.06
CA SER A 12 10.86 2.78 -18.32
C SER A 12 10.93 4.21 -18.84
N VAL A 13 12.18 4.67 -18.95
CA VAL A 13 12.72 5.66 -19.89
C VAL A 13 12.70 7.14 -19.50
N PHE A 14 13.92 7.67 -19.36
CA PHE A 14 14.35 9.06 -19.41
C PHE A 14 13.69 9.88 -20.53
N THR A 15 13.32 11.15 -20.27
CA THR A 15 13.78 12.38 -20.96
C THR A 15 12.83 13.58 -20.74
N ASN A 16 13.44 14.76 -20.79
CA ASN A 16 12.95 16.09 -20.44
C ASN A 16 11.56 16.48 -21.00
N ALA A 17 10.72 17.09 -20.16
CA ALA A 17 10.07 18.40 -20.36
C ALA A 17 8.79 18.55 -19.51
N ASN A 18 8.85 19.48 -18.55
CA ASN A 18 7.77 20.31 -18.01
C ASN A 18 6.31 19.95 -18.36
N ARG A 19 5.55 19.41 -17.38
CA ARG A 19 4.23 19.94 -17.03
C ARG A 19 3.76 19.44 -15.66
N GLN A 20 3.37 20.41 -14.85
CA GLN A 20 2.75 20.31 -13.54
C GLN A 20 1.48 19.45 -13.60
N GLN A 21 1.21 18.64 -12.57
CA GLN A 21 -0.04 18.60 -11.77
C GLN A 21 -0.29 17.23 -11.09
N ALA A 22 -0.63 17.32 -9.81
CA ALA A 22 -1.35 16.36 -8.97
C ALA A 22 -0.63 15.15 -8.33
N SER A 23 -0.96 14.98 -7.05
CA SER A 23 -0.73 13.82 -6.16
C SER A 23 0.62 13.80 -5.46
N SER A 24 0.63 14.30 -4.23
CA SER A 24 1.61 14.04 -3.19
C SER A 24 1.66 12.54 -2.89
N ALA A 25 2.28 11.78 -3.79
CA ALA A 25 2.84 10.48 -3.48
C ALA A 25 4.13 10.76 -2.72
N SER A 26 4.07 10.61 -1.40
CA SER A 26 5.23 10.61 -0.52
C SER A 26 6.32 9.74 -1.15
N THR A 27 7.43 10.38 -1.48
CA THR A 27 8.62 9.79 -2.11
C THR A 27 9.15 8.66 -1.23
N VAL A 28 8.67 7.44 -1.44
CA VAL A 28 9.28 6.24 -0.88
C VAL A 28 10.48 5.90 -1.74
N ALA A 29 11.67 6.04 -1.15
CA ALA A 29 12.94 5.65 -1.76
C ALA A 29 12.83 4.26 -2.43
N PRO A 30 13.58 4.00 -3.51
CA PRO A 30 13.58 2.68 -4.14
C PRO A 30 14.09 1.67 -3.11
N MET A 31 13.17 0.90 -2.52
CA MET A 31 13.48 -0.20 -1.63
C MET A 31 14.19 -1.23 -2.52
N THR A 32 15.50 -1.35 -2.32
CA THR A 32 16.36 -2.36 -2.94
C THR A 32 15.70 -3.73 -2.89
N ALA A 33 15.75 -4.47 -4.01
CA ALA A 33 15.21 -5.81 -4.22
C ALA A 33 15.16 -6.65 -2.92
N GLY A 34 13.97 -6.79 -2.33
CA GLY A 34 13.79 -7.43 -1.03
C GLY A 34 12.31 -7.62 -0.70
N THR A 35 12.02 -8.58 0.18
CA THR A 35 10.67 -8.86 0.67
C THR A 35 10.17 -7.72 1.53
N GLU A 36 9.02 -7.18 1.16
CA GLU A 36 8.37 -6.08 1.83
C GLU A 36 7.09 -6.55 2.52
N TYR A 37 6.95 -6.16 3.78
CA TYR A 37 5.82 -6.48 4.62
C TYR A 37 4.89 -5.26 4.77
N ARG A 38 3.59 -5.50 4.61
CA ARG A 38 2.52 -4.53 4.91
C ARG A 38 1.44 -5.20 5.75
N ILE A 39 0.62 -4.44 6.47
CA ILE A 39 -0.53 -4.99 7.21
C ILE A 39 -1.81 -4.67 6.46
N GLN A 40 -2.48 -5.68 5.89
CA GLN A 40 -3.84 -5.50 5.36
C GLN A 40 -4.82 -5.48 6.53
N PHE A 41 -5.67 -4.45 6.61
CA PHE A 41 -6.61 -4.30 7.73
C PHE A 41 -8.06 -4.03 7.29
N LEU A 42 -8.28 -3.75 6.00
CA LEU A 42 -9.62 -3.48 5.47
C LEU A 42 -9.69 -3.89 4.00
N THR A 43 -10.84 -4.44 3.62
CA THR A 43 -11.20 -4.64 2.21
C THR A 43 -12.55 -3.97 1.93
N SER A 44 -12.71 -3.37 0.76
CA SER A 44 -13.98 -2.74 0.40
C SER A 44 -14.16 -2.63 -1.10
N SER A 45 -15.39 -2.81 -1.58
CA SER A 45 -15.75 -2.56 -2.98
C SER A 45 -15.78 -1.07 -3.34
N ARG A 46 -15.77 -0.18 -2.34
CA ARG A 46 -15.72 1.29 -2.52
C ARG A 46 -14.38 1.87 -2.08
N LYS A 47 -14.00 2.97 -2.72
CA LYS A 47 -12.80 3.73 -2.35
C LYS A 47 -13.12 4.63 -1.15
N TYR A 48 -12.23 4.66 -0.16
CA TYR A 48 -12.25 5.56 0.99
C TYR A 48 -11.15 6.61 0.83
N SER A 49 -11.45 7.85 1.22
CA SER A 49 -10.48 8.94 1.26
C SER A 49 -9.51 8.77 2.43
N ASN A 50 -8.32 9.35 2.35
CA ASN A 50 -7.39 9.45 3.48
C ASN A 50 -8.10 10.12 4.67
N GLY A 51 -7.84 9.65 5.89
CA GLY A 51 -8.52 10.11 7.11
C GLY A 51 -9.97 9.64 7.28
N ALA A 52 -10.46 8.71 6.45
CA ALA A 52 -11.81 8.19 6.62
C ALA A 52 -12.01 7.57 8.03
N LYS A 53 -13.17 7.81 8.64
CA LYS A 53 -13.51 7.29 9.99
C LYS A 53 -13.34 5.76 10.10
N VAL A 54 -13.51 5.04 9.00
CA VAL A 54 -13.32 3.58 8.92
C VAL A 54 -11.89 3.15 9.21
N PHE A 55 -10.89 4.03 9.01
CA PHE A 55 -9.49 3.77 9.34
C PHE A 55 -9.19 3.92 10.84
N LYS A 56 -10.15 4.39 11.65
CA LYS A 56 -10.03 4.50 13.12
C LYS A 56 -8.74 5.23 13.55
N GLY A 57 -8.34 6.25 12.79
CA GLY A 57 -7.14 7.05 13.05
C GLY A 57 -5.82 6.42 12.59
N LEU A 58 -5.84 5.32 11.80
CA LEU A 58 -4.63 4.83 11.14
C LEU A 58 -4.22 5.77 10.02
N GLU A 59 -3.00 6.32 10.11
CA GLU A 59 -2.32 7.06 9.06
C GLU A 59 -0.80 6.86 9.17
N PRO A 60 -0.05 6.78 8.07
CA PRO A 60 -0.50 6.77 6.67
C PRO A 60 -1.13 5.42 6.27
N VAL A 61 -2.14 5.46 5.38
CA VAL A 61 -2.81 4.28 4.81
C VAL A 61 -2.58 4.22 3.31
N ASP A 62 -2.12 3.08 2.84
CA ASP A 62 -1.99 2.75 1.42
C ASP A 62 -3.09 1.79 0.99
N PHE A 63 -3.28 1.64 -0.32
CA PHE A 63 -4.18 0.62 -0.86
C PHE A 63 -3.69 0.09 -2.19
N TYR A 64 -4.14 -1.11 -2.54
CA TYR A 64 -4.02 -1.68 -3.88
C TYR A 64 -5.35 -2.32 -4.28
N MET A 65 -5.54 -2.57 -5.56
CA MET A 65 -6.77 -3.21 -6.05
C MET A 65 -6.49 -4.66 -6.41
N ASP A 66 -7.40 -5.54 -5.99
CA ASP A 66 -7.46 -6.92 -6.44
C ASP A 66 -8.84 -7.16 -7.06
N GLY A 67 -8.86 -7.30 -8.39
CA GLY A 67 -10.10 -7.27 -9.17
C GLY A 67 -10.85 -5.95 -9.03
N GLN A 68 -11.97 -5.97 -8.30
CA GLN A 68 -12.84 -4.81 -8.04
C GLN A 68 -12.85 -4.39 -6.55
N ILE A 69 -11.99 -5.00 -5.73
CA ILE A 69 -11.95 -4.75 -4.29
C ILE A 69 -10.69 -3.95 -3.96
N TYR A 70 -10.88 -2.85 -3.24
CA TYR A 70 -9.80 -2.07 -2.65
C TYR A 70 -9.32 -2.76 -1.36
N LYS A 71 -8.04 -3.12 -1.33
CA LYS A 71 -7.37 -3.70 -0.18
C LYS A 71 -6.48 -2.64 0.46
N TYR A 72 -6.83 -2.22 1.68
CA TYR A 72 -6.11 -1.17 2.40
C TYR A 72 -5.07 -1.77 3.32
N THR A 73 -3.91 -1.13 3.34
CA THR A 73 -2.71 -1.57 4.04
C THR A 73 -2.14 -0.45 4.89
N TYR A 74 -1.54 -0.82 6.02
CA TYR A 74 -0.84 0.07 6.92
C TYR A 74 0.60 -0.38 7.10
N GLY A 75 1.52 0.59 7.09
CA GLY A 75 2.94 0.35 7.23
C GLY A 75 3.59 -0.31 6.02
N ARG A 76 4.90 -0.06 5.88
CA ARG A 76 5.77 -0.65 4.87
C ARG A 76 7.14 -0.86 5.51
N THR A 77 7.55 -2.10 5.68
CA THR A 77 8.86 -2.43 6.25
C THR A 77 9.41 -3.72 5.64
N THR A 78 10.72 -3.86 5.58
CA THR A 78 11.41 -5.12 5.25
C THR A 78 11.77 -5.93 6.50
N ASP A 79 11.53 -5.39 7.71
CA ASP A 79 11.82 -6.09 8.97
C ASP A 79 10.59 -6.89 9.46
N PRO A 80 10.66 -8.23 9.51
CA PRO A 80 9.56 -9.06 9.99
C PRO A 80 9.25 -8.87 11.49
N ASN A 81 10.20 -8.40 12.30
CA ASN A 81 9.95 -8.12 13.71
C ASN A 81 9.20 -6.80 13.91
N GLU A 82 9.53 -5.79 13.10
CA GLU A 82 8.84 -4.50 13.12
C GLU A 82 7.38 -4.66 12.72
N ILE A 83 7.09 -5.35 11.60
CA ILE A 83 5.71 -5.52 11.14
C ILE A 83 4.86 -6.31 12.14
N LYS A 84 5.44 -7.29 12.87
CA LYS A 84 4.74 -8.02 13.94
C LYS A 84 4.35 -7.10 15.09
N ARG A 85 5.19 -6.12 15.46
CA ARG A 85 4.85 -5.12 16.49
C ARG A 85 3.74 -4.20 16.00
N MET A 86 3.84 -3.72 14.76
CA MET A 86 2.81 -2.89 14.14
C MET A 86 1.47 -3.62 14.06
N LEU A 87 1.48 -4.91 13.69
CA LEU A 87 0.29 -5.76 13.61
C LEU A 87 -0.45 -5.79 14.96
N LYS A 88 0.26 -5.98 16.08
CA LYS A 88 -0.36 -5.98 17.42
C LYS A 88 -1.06 -4.65 17.72
N THR A 89 -0.50 -3.53 17.28
CA THR A 89 -1.11 -2.20 17.43
C THR A 89 -2.37 -2.07 16.58
N VAL A 90 -2.30 -2.46 15.29
CA VAL A 90 -3.43 -2.42 14.36
C VAL A 90 -4.56 -3.33 14.83
N GLN A 91 -4.24 -4.53 15.34
CA GLN A 91 -5.19 -5.52 15.85
C GLN A 91 -5.96 -5.08 17.10
N LYS A 92 -5.56 -3.97 17.75
CA LYS A 92 -6.41 -3.36 18.78
C LYS A 92 -7.73 -2.86 18.18
N ASN A 93 -7.66 -2.31 16.97
CA ASN A 93 -8.78 -1.70 16.26
C ASN A 93 -9.36 -2.59 15.14
N PHE A 94 -8.54 -3.48 14.56
CA PHE A 94 -8.89 -4.32 13.40
C PHE A 94 -8.46 -5.77 13.66
N LYS A 95 -9.34 -6.55 14.28
CA LYS A 95 -9.02 -7.92 14.74
C LYS A 95 -8.69 -8.89 13.59
N ASP A 96 -9.20 -8.59 12.41
CA ASP A 96 -9.00 -9.30 11.15
C ASP A 96 -7.77 -8.82 10.38
N ALA A 97 -6.97 -7.89 10.92
CA ALA A 97 -5.76 -7.46 10.26
C ALA A 97 -4.68 -8.55 10.24
N PHE A 98 -3.97 -8.64 9.12
CA PHE A 98 -2.90 -9.61 8.88
C PHE A 98 -1.75 -9.03 8.06
N ILE A 99 -0.58 -9.66 8.16
CA ILE A 99 0.61 -9.27 7.39
C ILE A 99 0.52 -9.87 5.99
N ILE A 100 0.82 -9.06 4.98
CA ILE A 100 1.01 -9.46 3.59
C ILE A 100 2.45 -9.18 3.17
N GLU A 101 2.95 -10.03 2.29
CA GLU A 101 4.32 -9.99 1.79
C GLU A 101 4.31 -9.66 0.29
N PHE A 102 5.13 -8.69 -0.09
CA PHE A 102 5.43 -8.34 -1.47
C PHE A 102 6.88 -8.68 -1.77
N ALA A 103 7.13 -9.58 -2.72
CA ALA A 103 8.45 -9.77 -3.29
C ALA A 103 8.46 -9.12 -4.67
N ASP A 104 9.41 -8.22 -4.92
CA ASP A 104 9.56 -7.52 -6.21
C ASP A 104 8.25 -6.83 -6.69
N GLY A 105 7.47 -6.30 -5.76
CA GLY A 105 6.19 -5.64 -6.04
C GLY A 105 5.03 -6.59 -6.34
N GLN A 106 5.25 -7.90 -6.31
CA GLN A 106 4.21 -8.93 -6.43
C GLN A 106 3.85 -9.50 -5.06
N ARG A 107 2.55 -9.62 -4.79
CA ARG A 107 2.06 -10.24 -3.55
C ARG A 107 2.36 -11.74 -3.57
N VAL A 108 3.07 -12.21 -2.54
CA VAL A 108 3.47 -13.62 -2.41
C VAL A 108 2.52 -14.40 -1.51
N LYS A 109 1.84 -13.74 -0.57
CA LYS A 109 0.96 -14.39 0.44
C LYS A 109 -0.21 -13.51 0.87
#